data_AF-A0A6N9TBD5-F1
#
_entry.id   AF-A0A6N9TBD5-F1
#
_cell.length_a   1.000
_cell.length_b   1.000
_cell.length_c   1.000
_cell.angle_alpha   90.00
_cell.angle_beta   90.00
_cell.angle_gamma   90.00
#
_symmetry.space_group_name_H-M   'P 1'
#
loop_
_entity.id
_entity.type
_entity.pdbx_description
1 polymer ?
#
loop_
_entity_poly.entity_id
_entity_poly.type
_entity_poly.pdbx_seq_one_letter_code
_entity_poly.pdbx_strand_id
1 'polypeptide(L)'
;MTVISHDESLKDRAVMAAMRAALAVSPAPESKPESRAAYDKLMAQVPIAASVGRTAGEVGGTAGWWCRPANEAPQQAILYLHGGGYVIGSAAAYRGLGSQIAARTGVPTFVADYALAPESPVPAAHPGFARLPA
;
A
#
# COMPACT_ATOMS: atom_id res chain seq x y z
N MET A 1 14.93 18.25 -16.03
CA MET A 1 13.92 17.35 -15.44
C MET A 1 12.74 17.32 -16.40
N THR A 2 12.55 16.21 -17.10
CA THR A 2 11.44 16.08 -18.06
C THR A 2 10.19 15.69 -17.30
N VAL A 3 9.17 16.56 -17.30
CA VAL A 3 7.87 16.22 -16.71
C VAL A 3 7.14 15.34 -17.72
N ILE A 4 6.93 14.07 -17.36
CA ILE A 4 6.06 13.16 -18.11
C ILE A 4 4.64 13.39 -17.60
N SER A 5 3.77 13.95 -18.43
CA SER A 5 2.35 14.06 -18.15
C SER A 5 1.62 12.88 -18.77
N HIS A 6 0.82 12.18 -17.98
CA HIS A 6 -0.09 11.17 -18.47
C HIS A 6 -1.49 11.77 -18.52
N ASP A 7 -2.19 11.63 -19.65
CA ASP A 7 -3.57 12.07 -19.77
C ASP A 7 -4.45 11.33 -18.74
N GLU A 8 -5.43 12.06 -18.20
CA GLU A 8 -6.44 11.45 -17.35
C GLU A 8 -7.21 10.39 -18.16
N SER A 9 -7.16 9.15 -17.70
CA SER A 9 -7.99 8.07 -18.22
C SER A 9 -9.46 8.45 -18.08
N LEU A 10 -10.16 8.55 -19.22
CA LEU A 10 -11.60 8.83 -19.28
C LEU A 10 -12.43 7.86 -18.42
N LYS A 11 -11.93 6.63 -18.21
CA LYS A 11 -12.57 5.62 -17.38
C LYS A 11 -12.56 5.99 -15.89
N ASP A 12 -11.55 6.72 -15.45
CA ASP A 12 -11.37 7.07 -14.04
C ASP A 12 -11.98 8.43 -13.69
N ARG A 13 -12.20 9.31 -14.67
CA ARG A 13 -12.71 10.68 -14.45
C ARG A 13 -14.02 10.71 -13.66
N ALA A 14 -15.00 9.90 -14.05
CA ALA A 14 -16.30 9.86 -13.36
C ALA A 14 -16.15 9.37 -11.92
N VAL A 15 -15.33 8.35 -11.69
CA VAL A 15 -15.06 7.79 -10.36
C VAL A 15 -14.32 8.81 -9.49
N MET A 16 -13.28 9.46 -10.03
CA MET A 16 -12.50 10.49 -9.33
C MET A 16 -13.34 11.72 -9.02
N ALA A 17 -14.22 12.16 -9.93
CA ALA A 17 -15.15 13.24 -9.67
C ALA A 17 -16.12 12.90 -8.54
N ALA A 18 -16.70 11.69 -8.57
CA ALA A 18 -17.59 11.21 -7.52
C ALA A 18 -16.89 11.10 -6.16
N MET A 19 -15.66 10.54 -6.14
CA MET A 19 -14.84 10.45 -4.92
C MET A 19 -14.52 11.84 -4.36
N ARG A 20 -14.10 12.79 -5.19
CA ARG A 20 -13.82 14.17 -4.75
C ARG A 20 -15.08 14.83 -4.18
N ALA A 21 -16.23 14.67 -4.83
CA ALA A 21 -17.49 15.23 -4.35
C ALA A 21 -17.89 14.62 -2.98
N ALA A 22 -17.75 13.30 -2.83
CA ALA A 22 -18.04 12.62 -1.56
C ALA A 22 -17.09 13.06 -0.43
N LEU A 23 -15.79 13.19 -0.74
CA LEU A 23 -14.79 13.63 0.24
C LEU A 23 -14.96 15.11 0.65
N ALA A 24 -15.42 15.98 -0.27
CA ALA A 24 -15.61 17.40 0.01
C ALA A 24 -16.68 17.70 1.08
N VAL A 25 -17.64 16.79 1.26
CA VAL A 25 -18.72 16.90 2.26
C VAL A 25 -18.50 16.00 3.48
N SER A 26 -17.43 15.21 3.48
CA SER A 26 -17.08 14.33 4.58
C SER A 26 -16.16 15.06 5.58
N PRO A 27 -16.28 14.82 6.89
CA PRO A 27 -15.28 15.29 7.83
C PRO A 27 -13.90 14.72 7.47
N ALA A 28 -12.86 15.51 7.71
CA ALA A 28 -11.49 15.06 7.48
C ALA A 28 -11.25 13.76 8.28
N PRO A 29 -10.76 12.69 7.64
CA PRO A 29 -10.50 11.46 8.35
C PRO A 29 -9.42 11.71 9.41
N GLU A 30 -9.70 11.33 10.64
CA GLU A 30 -8.70 11.35 11.70
C GLU A 30 -7.83 10.09 11.60
N SER A 31 -6.52 10.28 11.47
CA SER A 31 -5.53 9.23 11.57
C SER A 31 -5.17 9.01 13.04
N LYS A 32 -6.02 8.27 13.75
CA LYS A 32 -5.82 7.87 15.15
C LYS A 32 -5.87 6.35 15.28
N PRO A 33 -5.23 5.73 16.28
CA PRO A 33 -5.25 4.28 16.45
C PRO A 33 -6.66 3.66 16.45
N GLU A 34 -7.66 4.36 16.96
CA GLU A 34 -9.06 3.91 17.02
C GLU A 34 -9.69 3.75 15.64
N SER A 35 -9.20 4.49 14.62
CA SER A 35 -9.73 4.40 13.25
C SER A 35 -9.11 3.28 12.41
N ARG A 36 -8.07 2.57 12.91
CA ARG A 36 -7.35 1.49 12.21
C ARG A 36 -8.28 0.45 11.60
N ALA A 37 -9.19 -0.12 12.39
CA ALA A 37 -10.07 -1.20 11.93
C ALA A 37 -11.06 -0.73 10.84
N ALA A 38 -11.58 0.49 10.95
CA ALA A 38 -12.49 1.06 9.96
C ALA A 38 -11.75 1.38 8.66
N TYR A 39 -10.55 1.93 8.77
CA TYR A 39 -9.68 2.24 7.64
C TYR A 39 -9.24 0.97 6.91
N ASP A 40 -8.85 -0.08 7.63
CA ASP A 40 -8.46 -1.36 7.05
C ASP A 40 -9.61 -2.01 6.28
N LYS A 41 -10.85 -1.93 6.82
CA LYS A 41 -12.04 -2.41 6.10
C LYS A 41 -12.27 -1.65 4.80
N LEU A 42 -12.06 -0.34 4.79
CA LEU A 42 -12.18 0.48 3.59
C LEU A 42 -11.12 0.09 2.55
N MET A 43 -9.85 -0.02 2.96
CA MET A 43 -8.76 -0.38 2.04
C MET A 43 -8.85 -1.82 1.54
N ALA A 44 -9.36 -2.75 2.35
CA ALA A 44 -9.58 -4.14 1.96
C ALA A 44 -10.67 -4.32 0.88
N GLN A 45 -11.44 -3.28 0.55
CA GLN A 45 -12.39 -3.31 -0.57
C GLN A 45 -11.70 -3.29 -1.93
N VAL A 46 -10.42 -2.91 -2.00
CA VAL A 46 -9.65 -2.98 -3.25
C VAL A 46 -9.58 -4.43 -3.70
N PRO A 47 -10.13 -4.78 -4.88
CA PRO A 47 -10.17 -6.16 -5.34
C PRO A 47 -8.76 -6.71 -5.50
N ILE A 48 -8.59 -7.95 -5.08
CA ILE A 48 -7.37 -8.70 -5.34
C ILE A 48 -7.35 -9.13 -6.80
N ALA A 49 -6.22 -8.93 -7.49
CA ALA A 49 -6.03 -9.40 -8.85
C ALA A 49 -6.07 -10.94 -8.91
N ALA A 50 -6.94 -11.49 -9.74
CA ALA A 50 -7.19 -12.93 -9.84
C ALA A 50 -5.94 -13.75 -10.23
N SER A 51 -5.01 -13.14 -10.98
CA SER A 51 -3.76 -13.76 -11.45
C SER A 51 -2.61 -13.71 -10.43
N VAL A 52 -2.86 -13.22 -9.21
CA VAL A 52 -1.81 -12.94 -8.22
C VAL A 52 -2.00 -13.77 -6.94
N GLY A 53 -1.04 -14.65 -6.68
CA GLY A 53 -0.92 -15.38 -5.43
C GLY A 53 -0.49 -14.47 -4.28
N ARG A 54 -0.91 -14.80 -3.05
CA ARG A 54 -0.61 -14.01 -1.86
C ARG A 54 -0.14 -14.91 -0.72
N THR A 55 1.00 -14.60 -0.14
CA THR A 55 1.54 -15.31 1.01
C THR A 55 2.06 -14.33 2.04
N ALA A 56 1.83 -14.61 3.32
CA ALA A 56 2.54 -13.90 4.39
C ALA A 56 4.05 -14.21 4.28
N GLY A 57 4.89 -13.29 4.74
CA GLY A 57 6.33 -13.48 4.78
C GLY A 57 7.03 -12.36 5.53
N GLU A 58 8.36 -12.42 5.55
CA GLU A 58 9.20 -11.46 6.22
C GLU A 58 10.35 -11.04 5.30
N VAL A 59 10.72 -9.76 5.32
CA VAL A 59 11.87 -9.22 4.59
C VAL A 59 12.62 -8.29 5.53
N GLY A 60 13.90 -8.58 5.80
CA GLY A 60 14.74 -7.73 6.65
C GLY A 60 14.17 -7.51 8.06
N GLY A 61 13.55 -8.53 8.67
CA GLY A 61 12.92 -8.43 9.98
C GLY A 61 11.54 -7.76 9.99
N THR A 62 11.00 -7.36 8.83
CA THR A 62 9.67 -6.75 8.72
C THR A 62 8.68 -7.76 8.15
N ALA A 63 7.63 -8.06 8.91
CA ALA A 63 6.53 -8.90 8.45
C ALA A 63 5.73 -8.21 7.33
N GLY A 64 5.01 -8.98 6.53
CA GLY A 64 4.20 -8.42 5.46
C GLY A 64 3.57 -9.47 4.56
N TRP A 65 3.13 -9.01 3.38
CA TRP A 65 2.46 -9.83 2.38
C TRP A 65 3.17 -9.75 1.04
N TRP A 66 3.60 -10.90 0.53
CA TRP A 66 4.01 -11.03 -0.86
C TRP A 66 2.80 -11.19 -1.77
N CYS A 67 2.72 -10.36 -2.80
CA CYS A 67 1.82 -10.47 -3.94
C CYS A 67 2.65 -10.89 -5.16
N ARG A 68 2.50 -12.15 -5.60
CA ARG A 68 3.30 -12.73 -6.68
C ARG A 68 2.43 -13.05 -7.90
N PRO A 69 2.70 -12.45 -9.08
CA PRO A 69 2.05 -12.85 -10.32
C PRO A 69 2.52 -14.24 -10.73
N ALA A 70 1.70 -14.98 -11.49
CA ALA A 70 2.04 -16.34 -11.92
C ALA A 70 3.36 -16.43 -12.72
N ASN A 71 3.65 -15.41 -13.53
CA ASN A 71 4.88 -15.29 -14.32
C ASN A 71 5.66 -14.07 -13.83
N GLU A 72 6.35 -14.20 -12.69
CA GLU A 72 7.13 -13.09 -12.13
C GLU A 72 8.42 -12.81 -12.91
N ALA A 73 8.73 -11.52 -13.08
CA ALA A 73 10.01 -11.10 -13.65
C ALA A 73 11.16 -11.51 -12.71
N PRO A 74 12.19 -12.23 -13.21
CA PRO A 74 13.28 -12.68 -12.36
C PRO A 74 14.09 -11.49 -11.84
N GLN A 75 14.57 -11.61 -10.59
CA GLN A 75 15.47 -10.65 -9.94
C GLN A 75 14.91 -9.23 -9.77
N GLN A 76 13.59 -9.07 -9.78
CA GLN A 76 12.92 -7.80 -9.52
C GLN A 76 11.96 -7.93 -8.34
N ALA A 77 11.83 -6.85 -7.56
CA ALA A 77 10.84 -6.76 -6.49
C ALA A 77 10.42 -5.31 -6.29
N ILE A 78 9.18 -5.12 -5.85
CA ILE A 78 8.63 -3.84 -5.40
C ILE A 78 8.41 -3.94 -3.90
N LEU A 79 9.05 -3.06 -3.12
CA LEU A 79 8.67 -2.81 -1.74
C LEU A 79 7.56 -1.76 -1.73
N TYR A 80 6.39 -2.12 -1.21
CA TYR A 80 5.26 -1.22 -1.07
C TYR A 80 5.06 -0.87 0.41
N LEU A 81 5.19 0.42 0.72
CA LEU A 81 4.88 0.98 2.03
C LEU A 81 3.44 1.50 1.99
N HIS A 82 2.56 0.90 2.78
CA HIS A 82 1.17 1.29 2.79
C HIS A 82 0.97 2.72 3.32
N GLY A 83 -0.10 3.37 2.85
CA GLY A 83 -0.52 4.69 3.34
C GLY A 83 -1.15 4.62 4.74
N GLY A 84 -1.65 5.77 5.21
CA GLY A 84 -2.26 5.92 6.53
C GLY A 84 -1.45 6.78 7.50
N GLY A 85 -0.54 7.61 6.98
CA GLY A 85 0.17 8.63 7.76
C GLY A 85 1.00 8.07 8.91
N TYR A 86 1.47 6.83 8.80
CA TYR A 86 2.18 6.09 9.86
C TYR A 86 1.38 5.82 11.14
N VAL A 87 0.07 6.05 11.15
CA VAL A 87 -0.79 5.82 12.33
C VAL A 87 -1.83 4.73 12.08
N ILE A 88 -2.30 4.60 10.84
CA ILE A 88 -3.35 3.66 10.42
C ILE A 88 -2.93 2.87 9.18
N GLY A 89 -3.71 1.84 8.83
CA GLY A 89 -3.42 0.93 7.73
C GLY A 89 -2.66 -0.31 8.17
N SER A 90 -2.78 -1.38 7.40
CA SER A 90 -2.00 -2.61 7.55
C SER A 90 -1.63 -3.20 6.20
N ALA A 91 -0.58 -4.03 6.17
CA ALA A 91 -0.21 -4.77 4.97
C ALA A 91 -1.34 -5.68 4.47
N ALA A 92 -2.09 -6.27 5.40
CA ALA A 92 -3.22 -7.14 5.08
C ALA A 92 -4.34 -6.39 4.35
N ALA A 93 -4.64 -5.14 4.74
CA ALA A 93 -5.63 -4.30 4.07
C ALA A 93 -5.15 -3.84 2.68
N TYR A 94 -3.86 -3.57 2.53
CA TYR A 94 -3.26 -3.06 1.29
C TYR A 94 -2.87 -4.15 0.27
N ARG A 95 -2.93 -5.44 0.61
CA ARG A 95 -2.58 -6.53 -0.33
C ARG A 95 -3.44 -6.55 -1.59
N GLY A 96 -4.67 -6.03 -1.55
CA GLY A 96 -5.50 -5.83 -2.74
C GLY A 96 -4.80 -4.90 -3.73
N LEU A 97 -4.40 -3.71 -3.28
CA LEU A 97 -3.64 -2.76 -4.09
C LEU A 97 -2.26 -3.31 -4.51
N GLY A 98 -1.52 -3.92 -3.59
CA GLY A 98 -0.25 -4.58 -3.90
C GLY A 98 -0.37 -5.64 -5.00
N SER A 99 -1.48 -6.39 -5.02
CA SER A 99 -1.74 -7.36 -6.08
C SER A 99 -2.05 -6.72 -7.44
N GLN A 100 -2.73 -5.57 -7.46
CA GLN A 100 -2.99 -4.84 -8.71
C GLN A 100 -1.69 -4.29 -9.32
N ILE A 101 -0.76 -3.84 -8.47
CA ILE A 101 0.58 -3.43 -8.90
C ILE A 101 1.30 -4.63 -9.52
N ALA A 102 1.40 -5.74 -8.77
CA ALA A 102 2.08 -6.95 -9.23
C ALA A 102 1.52 -7.49 -10.56
N ALA A 103 0.19 -7.48 -10.72
CA ALA A 103 -0.47 -7.94 -11.95
C ALA A 103 -0.13 -7.08 -13.18
N ARG A 104 0.05 -5.77 -12.99
CA ARG A 104 0.28 -4.81 -14.09
C ARG A 104 1.76 -4.67 -14.43
N THR A 105 2.64 -4.85 -13.45
CA THR A 105 4.10 -4.75 -13.65
C THR A 105 4.75 -6.09 -13.97
N GLY A 106 4.11 -7.21 -13.60
CA GLY A 106 4.76 -8.53 -13.63
C GLY A 106 5.82 -8.70 -12.53
N VAL A 107 5.95 -7.73 -11.61
CA VAL A 107 6.99 -7.72 -10.58
C VAL A 107 6.39 -8.12 -9.23
N PRO A 108 7.00 -9.07 -8.50
CA PRO A 108 6.61 -9.40 -7.13
C PRO A 108 6.57 -8.17 -6.23
N THR A 109 5.45 -7.97 -5.54
CA THR A 109 5.26 -6.80 -4.66
C THR A 109 5.15 -7.26 -3.21
N PHE A 110 6.07 -6.83 -2.35
CA PHE A 110 6.00 -7.04 -0.90
C PHE A 110 5.35 -5.82 -0.25
N VAL A 111 4.20 -6.02 0.38
CA VAL A 111 3.52 -5.00 1.19
C VAL A 111 4.01 -5.16 2.63
N ALA A 112 4.80 -4.21 3.11
CA ALA A 112 5.41 -4.27 4.44
C ALA A 112 4.42 -3.83 5.53
N ASP A 113 4.37 -4.58 6.63
CA ASP A 113 3.56 -4.29 7.83
C ASP A 113 4.46 -3.58 8.85
N TYR A 114 4.80 -2.33 8.54
CA TYR A 114 5.73 -1.54 9.35
C TYR A 114 5.07 -1.04 10.65
N ALA A 115 5.89 -0.71 11.65
CA ALA A 115 5.40 -0.27 12.95
C ALA A 115 4.67 1.08 12.86
N LEU A 116 3.60 1.26 13.63
CA LEU A 116 2.78 2.47 13.60
C LEU A 116 3.00 3.33 14.84
N ALA A 117 2.84 4.64 14.67
CA ALA A 117 2.68 5.57 15.75
C ALA A 117 1.26 5.45 16.37
N PRO A 118 1.11 5.78 17.67
CA PRO A 118 2.14 6.29 18.58
C PRO A 118 3.02 5.21 19.23
N GLU A 119 2.72 3.92 19.07
CA GLU A 119 3.44 2.82 19.74
C GLU A 119 4.90 2.73 19.30
N SER A 120 5.20 3.17 18.08
CA SER A 120 6.55 3.30 17.53
C SER A 120 6.65 4.61 16.75
N PRO A 121 7.02 5.73 17.39
CA PRO A 121 7.14 7.02 16.71
C PRO A 121 8.31 7.01 15.71
N VAL A 122 8.32 7.92 14.74
CA VAL A 122 9.47 8.12 13.84
C VAL A 122 10.72 8.43 14.69
N PRO A 123 11.86 7.74 14.46
CA PRO A 123 12.19 6.90 13.30
C PRO A 123 11.86 5.40 13.43
N ALA A 124 11.33 4.91 14.56
CA ALA A 124 11.00 3.48 14.75
C ALA A 124 9.84 2.99 13.85
N ALA A 125 8.89 3.87 13.49
CA ALA A 125 7.87 3.58 12.47
C ALA A 125 8.45 3.35 11.06
N HIS A 126 9.67 3.85 10.82
CA HIS A 126 10.32 3.66 9.53
C HIS A 126 10.88 2.23 9.50
N PRO A 127 10.46 1.36 8.57
CA PRO A 127 11.11 0.07 8.40
C PRO A 127 12.61 0.33 8.19
N GLY A 128 13.43 -0.27 9.06
CA GLY A 128 14.78 0.21 9.33
C GLY A 128 15.62 0.46 8.08
N PHE A 129 15.96 1.73 7.84
CA PHE A 129 17.31 2.03 7.41
C PHE A 129 18.18 1.94 8.66
N ALA A 130 18.55 0.72 9.07
CA ALA A 130 19.83 0.61 9.75
C ALA A 130 20.84 1.32 8.85
N ARG A 131 21.64 2.27 9.36
CA ARG A 131 22.74 2.82 8.58
C ARG A 131 23.49 1.62 8.01
N LEU A 132 23.65 1.57 6.68
CA LEU A 132 24.64 0.69 6.09
C LEU A 132 25.94 0.94 6.88
N PRO A 133 26.63 -0.10 7.36
CA PRO A 133 27.96 0.11 7.90
C PRO A 133 28.78 0.87 6.85
N ALA A 134 29.54 1.86 7.31
CA ALA A 134 30.44 2.64 6.46
C ALA A 134 31.44 1.74 5.72
#